data_AF-A0A6A2WTW6-F1
#
_entry.id   AF-A0A6A2WTW6-F1
#
_cell.length_a   1.000
_cell.length_b   1.000
_cell.length_c   1.000
_cell.angle_alpha   90.00
_cell.angle_beta   90.00
_cell.angle_gamma   90.00
#
_symmetry.space_group_name_H-M   'P 1'
#
loop_
_entity.id
_entity.type
_entity.pdbx_description
1 polymer ?
#
loop_
_entity_poly.entity_id
_entity_poly.type
_entity_poly.pdbx_seq_one_letter_code
_entity_poly.pdbx_strand_id
1 'polypeptide(L)'
;MILSLYLQTSTAFSLSLEDTKIPTPFLALSTPEYHNLYPLHSLARALFHLAAGISKNLAPTIGIAVDHRRKNRSLEGLQANVQRLKTYKAKLVVFPRRARKFKAGDSTVEELATSAQVQGPYMPISLEKPYVELVKVTEEMKSFKAYNKLRVERMNECHIGARLKKAAEAEKEDKK
;
A
#
# COMPACT_ATOMS: atom_id res chain seq x y z
N MET A 1 20.12 38.42 0.35
CA MET A 1 20.52 37.00 0.19
C MET A 1 20.85 36.30 1.51
N ILE A 2 21.51 36.95 2.47
CA ILE A 2 21.93 36.32 3.74
C ILE A 2 20.73 35.95 4.66
N LEU A 3 19.70 36.79 4.72
CA LEU A 3 18.47 36.51 5.50
C LEU A 3 17.63 35.35 4.93
N SER A 4 17.67 35.13 3.61
CA SER A 4 16.93 34.02 2.95
C SER A 4 17.52 32.67 3.29
N LEU A 5 18.86 32.57 3.31
CA LEU A 5 19.57 31.36 3.73
C LEU A 5 19.35 31.08 5.22
N TYR A 6 19.31 32.11 6.07
CA TYR A 6 19.09 31.95 7.51
C TYR A 6 17.69 31.44 7.86
N LEU A 7 16.64 31.87 7.12
CA LEU A 7 15.30 31.31 7.28
C LEU A 7 15.19 29.87 6.74
N GLN A 8 15.91 29.52 5.66
CA GLN A 8 15.96 28.14 5.15
C GLN A 8 16.68 27.18 6.11
N THR A 9 17.76 27.63 6.76
CA THR A 9 18.47 26.82 7.77
C THR A 9 17.73 26.77 9.10
N SER A 10 17.01 27.84 9.50
CA SER A 10 16.24 27.89 10.75
C SER A 10 14.94 27.06 10.69
N THR A 11 14.23 27.06 9.54
CA THR A 11 13.08 26.17 9.34
C THR A 11 13.50 24.70 9.30
N ALA A 12 14.61 24.38 8.62
CA ALA A 12 15.18 23.03 8.62
C ALA A 12 15.69 22.56 9.99
N PHE A 13 16.22 23.48 10.82
CA PHE A 13 16.71 23.16 12.17
C PHE A 13 15.60 23.15 13.23
N SER A 14 14.51 23.90 13.07
CA SER A 14 13.33 23.82 13.96
C SER A 14 12.45 22.59 13.68
N LEU A 15 12.53 22.05 12.46
CA LEU A 15 11.98 20.75 12.05
C LEU A 15 12.92 19.56 12.33
N SER A 16 14.05 19.77 13.01
CA SER A 16 15.17 18.82 13.15
C SER A 16 14.86 17.46 13.79
N LEU A 17 13.68 17.27 14.37
CA LEU A 17 13.28 16.01 14.98
C LEU A 17 11.93 15.45 14.50
N GLU A 18 11.18 16.16 13.65
CA GLU A 18 9.81 15.74 13.28
C GLU A 18 9.46 15.92 11.79
N ASP A 19 10.41 15.75 10.88
CA ASP A 19 10.06 15.26 9.54
C ASP A 19 9.85 13.73 9.61
N THR A 20 8.78 13.28 10.28
CA THR A 20 8.38 11.87 10.23
C THR A 20 7.84 11.58 8.84
N LYS A 21 8.75 11.20 7.94
CA LYS A 21 8.40 10.73 6.60
C LYS A 21 7.61 9.43 6.75
N ILE A 22 6.31 9.56 6.59
CA ILE A 22 5.33 8.49 6.83
C ILE A 22 5.52 7.41 5.77
N PRO A 23 5.50 6.11 6.12
CA PRO A 23 5.46 5.05 5.13
C PRO A 23 4.21 5.20 4.27
N THR A 24 4.39 5.44 2.97
CA THR A 24 3.28 5.47 2.01
C THR A 24 2.64 4.07 1.95
N PRO A 25 1.34 3.90 2.22
CA PRO A 25 0.69 2.60 2.11
C PRO A 25 0.58 2.18 0.65
N PHE A 26 0.61 0.87 0.43
CA PHE A 26 0.28 0.25 -0.84
C PHE A 26 -1.20 0.49 -1.16
N LEU A 27 -1.49 1.19 -2.26
CA LEU A 27 -2.84 1.43 -2.76
C LEU A 27 -2.85 1.17 -4.26
N ALA A 28 -3.55 0.12 -4.67
CA ALA A 28 -3.90 -0.08 -6.07
C ALA A 28 -4.97 0.93 -6.48
N LEU A 29 -4.84 1.50 -7.67
CA LEU A 29 -5.86 2.37 -8.24
C LEU A 29 -7.08 1.54 -8.65
N SER A 30 -8.26 2.17 -8.63
CA SER A 30 -9.54 1.51 -8.90
C SER A 30 -9.72 1.15 -10.38
N THR A 31 -9.05 1.87 -11.28
CA THR A 31 -9.10 1.65 -12.72
C THR A 31 -8.12 0.54 -13.12
N PRO A 32 -8.55 -0.41 -13.98
CA PRO A 32 -7.73 -1.58 -14.34
C PRO A 32 -6.42 -1.20 -15.04
N GLU A 33 -6.44 -0.14 -15.86
CA GLU A 33 -5.25 0.40 -16.54
C GLU A 33 -4.17 0.88 -15.57
N TYR A 34 -4.57 1.33 -14.38
CA TYR A 34 -3.67 1.91 -13.38
C TYR A 34 -3.52 1.03 -12.14
N HIS A 35 -4.06 -0.20 -12.16
CA HIS A 35 -4.04 -1.08 -11.00
C HIS A 35 -2.61 -1.37 -10.52
N ASN A 36 -1.68 -1.51 -11.48
CA ASN A 36 -0.25 -1.75 -11.24
C ASN A 36 0.58 -0.47 -11.13
N LEU A 37 -0.04 0.70 -11.35
CA LEU A 37 0.62 2.00 -11.17
C LEU A 37 0.28 2.51 -9.78
N TYR A 38 1.31 2.68 -8.94
CA TYR A 38 1.09 3.28 -7.64
C TYR A 38 1.05 4.80 -7.78
N PRO A 39 0.04 5.48 -7.22
CA PRO A 39 0.03 6.92 -7.22
C PRO A 39 1.27 7.42 -6.46
N LEU A 40 2.07 8.25 -7.13
CA LEU A 40 2.87 9.24 -6.41
C LEU A 40 1.85 10.17 -5.73
N HIS A 41 1.86 10.25 -4.40
CA HIS A 41 1.67 11.46 -3.59
C HIS A 41 1.02 11.28 -2.19
N SER A 42 1.84 11.59 -1.19
CA SER A 42 1.69 12.51 -0.05
C SER A 42 0.46 12.56 0.87
N LEU A 43 -0.69 11.94 0.58
CA LEU A 43 -1.88 11.99 1.45
C LEU A 43 -2.49 10.62 1.73
N ALA A 44 -1.69 9.57 1.60
CA ALA A 44 -2.16 8.22 1.72
C ALA A 44 -2.35 7.82 3.20
N ARG A 45 -3.57 8.05 3.70
CA ARG A 45 -4.01 7.65 5.04
C ARG A 45 -4.23 6.12 5.09
N ALA A 46 -3.76 5.48 6.15
CA ALA A 46 -3.69 4.03 6.34
C ALA A 46 -4.79 3.52 7.29
N LEU A 47 -5.60 2.57 6.84
CA LEU A 47 -6.59 1.87 7.69
C LEU A 47 -5.95 0.74 8.53
N PHE A 48 -4.73 0.32 8.19
CA PHE A 48 -4.18 -0.99 8.52
C PHE A 48 -3.55 -1.14 9.91
N HIS A 49 -3.56 -0.07 10.71
CA HIS A 49 -2.90 0.02 12.00
C HIS A 49 -3.34 -1.09 12.97
N LEU A 50 -4.63 -1.43 13.01
CA LEU A 50 -5.16 -2.44 13.93
C LEU A 50 -4.59 -3.85 13.66
N ALA A 51 -4.51 -4.26 12.40
CA ALA A 51 -3.96 -5.58 12.02
C ALA A 51 -2.43 -5.68 12.22
N ALA A 52 -1.74 -4.54 12.29
CA ALA A 52 -0.32 -4.46 12.64
C ALA A 52 -0.05 -4.42 14.16
N GLY A 53 -1.10 -4.48 15.01
CA GLY A 53 -0.95 -4.36 16.46
C GLY A 53 -0.62 -2.94 16.92
N ILE A 54 -1.04 -1.93 16.15
CA ILE A 54 -0.91 -0.51 16.47
C ILE A 54 -2.30 0.00 16.83
N SER A 55 -2.46 0.54 18.03
CA SER A 55 -3.75 1.09 18.45
C SER A 55 -4.05 2.38 17.67
N LYS A 56 -5.34 2.65 17.46
CA LYS A 56 -5.82 3.84 16.72
C LYS A 56 -5.28 5.16 17.29
N ASN A 57 -5.13 5.24 18.61
CA ASN A 57 -4.70 6.46 19.29
C ASN A 57 -3.17 6.63 19.25
N LEU A 58 -2.41 5.54 19.19
CA LEU A 58 -0.95 5.59 19.12
C LEU A 58 -0.45 5.85 17.68
N ALA A 59 -1.20 5.38 16.67
CA ALA A 59 -0.85 5.59 15.27
C ALA A 59 -0.53 7.04 14.89
N PRO A 60 -1.38 8.05 15.18
CA PRO A 60 -1.08 9.44 14.82
C PRO A 60 0.11 10.02 15.60
N THR A 61 0.37 9.58 16.83
CA THR A 61 1.52 10.01 17.63
C THR A 61 2.85 9.54 17.03
N ILE A 62 2.84 8.39 16.36
CA ILE A 62 3.99 7.79 15.68
C ILE A 62 4.11 8.35 14.23
N GLY A 63 3.21 9.25 13.81
CA GLY A 63 3.20 9.80 12.46
C GLY A 63 2.48 8.91 11.44
N ILE A 64 1.70 7.91 11.85
CA ILE A 64 0.88 7.11 10.93
C ILE A 64 -0.51 7.74 10.82
N ALA A 65 -0.83 8.30 9.66
CA ALA A 65 -2.14 8.87 9.40
C ALA A 65 -3.20 7.75 9.24
N VAL A 66 -4.29 7.80 10.02
CA VAL A 66 -5.35 6.79 10.01
C VAL A 66 -6.54 7.22 9.15
N ASP A 67 -6.98 6.39 8.20
CA ASP A 67 -8.28 6.54 7.52
C ASP A 67 -9.22 5.44 7.99
N HIS A 68 -10.41 5.79 8.49
CA HIS A 68 -11.43 4.83 8.93
C HIS A 68 -12.44 4.47 7.82
N ARG A 69 -12.48 5.21 6.71
CA ARG A 69 -13.44 5.00 5.63
C ARG A 69 -12.96 3.97 4.61
N ARG A 70 -11.63 3.81 4.50
CA ARG A 70 -11.02 2.91 3.54
C ARG A 70 -11.40 1.46 3.87
N LYS A 71 -11.69 0.66 2.84
CA LYS A 71 -11.92 -0.79 2.96
C LYS A 71 -11.07 -1.49 1.91
N ASN A 72 -10.51 -2.64 2.25
CA ASN A 72 -9.71 -3.44 1.31
C ASN A 72 -10.58 -4.52 0.71
N ARG A 73 -10.43 -4.71 -0.61
CA ARG A 73 -11.12 -5.78 -1.34
C ARG A 73 -10.24 -7.03 -1.47
N SER A 74 -8.91 -6.87 -1.47
CA SER A 74 -7.94 -7.96 -1.58
C SER A 74 -7.20 -8.23 -0.27
N LEU A 75 -6.89 -9.50 -0.02
CA LEU A 75 -6.07 -9.94 1.12
C LEU A 75 -4.59 -9.63 0.93
N GLU A 76 -4.08 -9.75 -0.29
CA GLU A 76 -2.67 -9.48 -0.63
C GLU A 76 -2.27 -8.05 -0.26
N GLY A 77 -3.09 -7.07 -0.67
CA GLY A 77 -2.87 -5.66 -0.34
C GLY A 77 -2.96 -5.38 1.16
N LEU A 78 -3.79 -6.13 1.90
CA LEU A 78 -3.84 -6.04 3.36
C LEU A 78 -2.55 -6.57 4.00
N GLN A 79 -2.10 -7.75 3.58
CA GLN A 79 -0.89 -8.38 4.12
C GLN A 79 0.37 -7.56 3.83
N ALA A 80 0.55 -7.06 2.61
CA ALA A 80 1.67 -6.20 2.24
C ALA A 80 1.73 -4.93 3.11
N ASN A 81 0.58 -4.30 3.36
CA ASN A 81 0.50 -3.12 4.22
C ASN A 81 0.78 -3.44 5.70
N VAL A 82 0.31 -4.57 6.21
CA VAL A 82 0.58 -5.00 7.58
C VAL A 82 2.07 -5.29 7.77
N GLN A 83 2.70 -5.99 6.83
CA GLN A 83 4.14 -6.25 6.83
C GLN A 83 4.92 -4.93 6.82
N ARG A 84 4.52 -3.98 5.96
CA ARG A 84 5.12 -2.66 5.87
C ARG A 84 5.04 -1.88 7.19
N LEU A 85 3.88 -1.86 7.84
CA LEU A 85 3.72 -1.20 9.14
C LEU A 85 4.55 -1.88 10.25
N LYS A 86 4.69 -3.20 10.24
CA LYS A 86 5.57 -3.93 11.16
C LYS A 86 7.03 -3.56 10.95
N THR A 87 7.48 -3.51 9.69
CA THR A 87 8.86 -3.10 9.37
C THR A 87 9.13 -1.64 9.75
N TYR A 88 8.14 -0.76 9.60
CA TYR A 88 8.25 0.63 10.05
C TYR A 88 8.37 0.71 11.58
N LYS A 89 7.50 0.00 12.31
CA LYS A 89 7.55 -0.05 13.78
C LYS A 89 8.88 -0.58 14.31
N ALA A 90 9.48 -1.56 13.63
CA ALA A 90 10.79 -2.10 14.00
C ALA A 90 11.96 -1.14 13.75
N LYS A 91 11.83 -0.23 12.78
CA LYS A 91 12.85 0.78 12.43
C LYS A 91 12.63 2.13 13.11
N LEU A 92 11.49 2.32 13.76
CA LEU A 92 11.14 3.56 14.42
C LEU A 92 11.94 3.70 15.71
N VAL A 93 12.69 4.79 15.82
CA VAL A 93 13.37 5.20 17.05
C VAL A 93 12.49 6.25 17.73
N VAL A 94 12.04 5.97 18.96
CA VAL A 94 11.16 6.87 19.72
C VAL A 94 11.97 7.55 20.82
N PHE A 95 12.07 8.87 20.74
CA PHE A 95 12.76 9.66 21.75
C PHE A 95 11.89 9.85 23.00
N PRO A 96 12.46 9.72 24.21
CA PRO A 96 11.74 10.02 25.43
C PRO A 96 11.37 11.51 25.47
N ARG A 97 10.10 11.82 25.71
CA ARG A 97 9.62 13.21 25.82
C ARG A 97 10.36 14.02 26.89
N ARG A 98 10.91 13.35 27.91
CA ARG A 98 11.83 13.93 28.90
C ARG A 98 13.06 13.04 29.00
N ALA A 99 14.24 13.59 28.71
CA ALA A 99 15.51 12.84 28.63
C ALA A 99 15.85 12.00 29.87
N ARG A 100 15.31 12.32 31.06
CA ARG A 100 15.57 11.60 32.32
C ARG A 100 14.45 10.64 32.74
N LYS A 101 13.34 10.54 31.99
CA LYS A 101 12.19 9.69 32.33
C LYS A 101 11.80 8.85 31.12
N PHE A 102 12.37 7.66 31.06
CA PHE A 102 12.04 6.64 30.06
C PHE A 102 10.72 5.95 30.42
N LYS A 103 9.84 5.81 29.44
CA LYS A 103 8.57 5.08 29.51
C LYS A 103 8.63 3.84 28.64
N ALA A 104 7.66 2.94 28.83
CA ALA A 104 7.49 1.78 27.97
C ALA A 104 7.23 2.23 26.52
N GLY A 105 8.15 1.90 25.61
CA GLY A 105 8.10 2.27 24.20
C GLY A 105 9.14 3.31 23.75
N ASP A 106 9.93 3.86 24.67
CA ASP A 106 11.09 4.70 24.32
C ASP A 106 12.29 3.84 23.89
N SER A 107 13.11 4.35 22.99
CA SER A 107 14.32 3.69 22.50
C SER A 107 15.46 3.72 23.52
N THR A 108 16.38 2.78 23.37
CA THR A 108 17.55 2.66 24.26
C THR A 108 18.56 3.78 23.98
N VAL A 109 19.40 4.12 24.96
CA VAL A 109 20.38 5.21 24.82
C VAL A 109 21.36 4.97 23.65
N GLU A 110 21.65 3.71 23.33
CA GLU A 110 22.53 3.31 22.22
C GLU A 110 21.88 3.58 20.84
N GLU A 111 20.59 3.26 20.69
CA GLU A 111 19.83 3.54 19.47
C GLU A 111 19.67 5.05 19.25
N LEU A 112 19.50 5.82 20.34
CA LEU A 112 19.38 7.28 20.27
C LEU A 112 20.69 7.92 19.77
N ALA A 113 21.84 7.46 20.24
CA ALA A 113 23.15 7.99 19.82
C ALA A 113 23.49 7.67 18.35
N THR A 114 23.01 6.53 17.86
CA THR A 114 23.25 6.08 16.48
C THR A 114 22.23 6.65 15.48
N SER A 115 21.13 7.22 15.98
CA SER A 115 20.05 7.70 15.15
C SER A 115 20.49 8.87 14.26
N ALA A 116 20.18 8.76 12.96
CA ALA A 116 20.45 9.79 11.97
C ALA A 116 19.20 10.03 11.12
N GLN A 117 19.01 11.28 10.69
CA GLN A 117 17.88 11.65 9.84
C GLN A 117 18.06 11.08 8.44
N VAL A 118 17.08 10.30 7.98
CA VAL A 118 17.04 9.81 6.60
C VAL A 118 16.59 10.94 5.68
N GLN A 119 17.44 11.35 4.74
CA GLN A 119 17.07 12.30 3.68
C GLN A 119 16.38 11.59 2.50
N GLY A 120 15.43 12.24 1.82
CA GLY A 120 14.59 11.61 0.78
C GLY A 120 13.39 10.78 1.30
N PRO A 121 12.56 10.19 0.42
CA PRO A 121 11.35 9.45 0.79
C PRO A 121 11.66 8.18 1.59
N TYR A 122 10.88 7.93 2.66
CA TYR A 122 11.10 6.79 3.55
C TYR A 122 10.39 5.53 3.03
N MET A 123 11.17 4.46 2.84
CA MET A 123 10.72 3.17 2.27
C MET A 123 9.98 3.33 0.93
N PRO A 124 10.62 3.78 -0.16
CA PRO A 124 9.95 3.87 -1.46
C PRO A 124 9.38 2.51 -1.88
N ILE A 125 8.21 2.52 -2.53
CA ILE A 125 7.61 1.31 -3.10
C ILE A 125 8.40 0.97 -4.36
N SER A 126 9.08 -0.17 -4.36
CA SER A 126 9.75 -0.71 -5.54
C SER A 126 8.74 -1.41 -6.43
N LEU A 127 8.79 -1.12 -7.73
CA LEU A 127 8.06 -1.89 -8.74
C LEU A 127 8.94 -3.07 -9.16
N GLU A 128 8.75 -4.20 -8.47
CA GLU A 128 9.35 -5.46 -8.92
C GLU A 128 8.68 -5.87 -10.22
N LYS A 129 9.43 -5.77 -11.33
CA LYS A 129 8.98 -6.32 -12.61
C LYS A 129 9.02 -7.84 -12.48
N PRO A 130 7.90 -8.56 -12.75
CA PRO A 130 7.93 -10.00 -12.71
C PRO A 130 8.99 -10.49 -13.70
N TYR A 131 9.91 -11.31 -13.20
CA TYR A 131 10.92 -11.95 -14.04
C TYR A 131 10.23 -13.06 -14.84
N VAL A 132 10.35 -13.01 -16.16
CA VAL A 132 9.79 -14.03 -17.05
C VAL A 132 10.91 -15.00 -17.40
N GLU A 133 10.80 -16.22 -16.90
CA GLU A 133 11.70 -17.31 -17.30
C GLU A 133 11.34 -17.80 -18.71
N LEU A 134 12.37 -18.03 -19.52
CA LEU A 134 12.19 -18.57 -20.87
C LEU A 134 11.96 -20.08 -20.79
N VAL A 135 10.69 -20.47 -20.79
CA VAL A 135 10.27 -21.87 -20.80
C VAL A 135 10.11 -22.37 -22.24
N LYS A 136 10.42 -23.65 -22.48
CA LYS A 136 10.16 -24.30 -23.76
C LYS A 136 8.65 -24.33 -24.04
N VAL A 137 8.26 -23.97 -25.26
CA VAL A 137 6.85 -23.94 -25.66
C VAL A 137 6.28 -25.36 -25.69
N THR A 138 5.28 -25.63 -24.84
CA THR A 138 4.57 -26.91 -24.80
C THR A 138 3.58 -27.02 -25.97
N GLU A 139 3.16 -28.25 -26.29
CA GLU A 139 2.18 -28.50 -27.36
C GLU A 139 0.83 -27.86 -27.07
N GLU A 140 0.43 -27.82 -25.80
CA GLU A 140 -0.78 -27.14 -25.33
C GLU A 140 -0.76 -25.64 -25.68
N MET A 141 0.37 -24.95 -25.43
CA MET A 141 0.53 -23.53 -25.78
C MET A 141 0.44 -23.29 -27.29
N LYS A 142 0.90 -24.24 -28.12
CA LYS A 142 0.77 -24.16 -29.59
C LYS A 142 -0.66 -24.38 -30.06
N SER A 143 -1.38 -25.30 -29.43
CA SER A 143 -2.78 -25.59 -29.74
C SER A 143 -3.73 -24.47 -29.29
N PHE A 144 -3.33 -23.66 -28.30
CA PHE A 144 -4.14 -22.59 -27.74
C PHE A 144 -4.32 -21.42 -28.72
N LYS A 145 -5.53 -21.31 -29.28
CA LYS A 145 -5.91 -20.20 -30.18
C LYS A 145 -6.29 -18.95 -29.38
N ALA A 146 -5.29 -18.20 -28.91
CA ALA A 146 -5.46 -17.02 -28.06
C ALA A 146 -6.45 -15.98 -28.64
N TYR A 147 -6.32 -15.65 -29.93
CA TYR A 147 -7.21 -14.69 -30.60
C TYR A 147 -8.69 -15.11 -30.54
N ASN A 148 -8.97 -16.38 -30.82
CA ASN A 148 -10.34 -16.91 -30.80
C ASN A 148 -10.90 -16.91 -29.37
N LYS A 149 -10.10 -17.30 -28.38
CA LYS A 149 -10.52 -17.31 -26.97
C LYS A 149 -10.92 -15.92 -26.49
N LEU A 150 -10.12 -14.89 -26.80
CA LEU A 150 -10.45 -13.50 -26.45
C LEU A 150 -11.79 -13.04 -27.04
N ARG A 151 -12.13 -13.45 -28.28
CA ARG A 151 -13.42 -13.12 -28.90
C ARG A 151 -14.58 -13.86 -28.24
N VAL A 152 -14.39 -15.13 -27.90
CA VAL A 152 -15.40 -15.93 -27.18
C VAL A 152 -15.69 -15.32 -25.81
N GLU A 153 -14.66 -14.88 -25.06
CA GLU A 153 -14.89 -14.25 -23.75
C GLU A 153 -15.61 -12.90 -23.85
N ARG A 154 -15.27 -12.05 -24.83
CA ARG A 154 -16.06 -10.83 -25.10
C ARG A 154 -17.53 -11.15 -25.40
N MET A 155 -17.76 -12.17 -26.24
CA MET A 155 -19.12 -12.63 -26.55
C MET A 155 -19.85 -13.15 -25.30
N ASN A 156 -19.15 -13.87 -24.42
CA ASN A 156 -19.72 -14.34 -23.16
C ASN A 156 -20.14 -13.17 -22.27
N GLU A 157 -19.27 -12.18 -22.07
CA GLU A 157 -19.56 -10.95 -21.31
C GLU A 157 -20.76 -10.18 -21.88
N CYS A 158 -20.82 -10.01 -23.20
CA CYS A 158 -21.94 -9.34 -23.87
C CYS A 158 -23.27 -10.09 -23.69
N HIS A 159 -23.27 -11.43 -23.73
CA HIS A 159 -24.50 -12.22 -23.72
C HIS A 159 -24.91 -12.76 -22.34
N ILE A 160 -24.25 -12.38 -21.24
CA ILE A 160 -24.61 -12.82 -19.88
C ILE A 160 -26.09 -12.55 -19.60
N GLY A 161 -26.56 -11.31 -19.81
CA GLY A 161 -27.94 -10.94 -19.52
C GLY A 161 -28.97 -11.69 -20.36
N ALA A 162 -28.71 -11.84 -21.67
CA ALA A 162 -29.59 -12.56 -22.58
C ALA A 162 -29.68 -14.06 -22.23
N ARG A 163 -28.56 -14.68 -21.85
CA ARG A 163 -28.51 -16.08 -21.44
C ARG A 163 -29.23 -16.32 -20.11
N LEU A 164 -29.04 -15.44 -19.13
CA LEU A 164 -29.76 -15.51 -17.85
C LEU A 164 -31.27 -15.36 -18.04
N LYS A 165 -31.70 -14.42 -18.91
CA LYS A 165 -33.12 -14.26 -19.24
C LYS A 165 -33.70 -15.52 -19.88
N LYS A 166 -33.02 -16.07 -20.90
CA LYS A 166 -33.47 -17.28 -21.59
C LYS A 166 -33.50 -18.51 -20.67
N ALA A 167 -32.51 -18.65 -19.78
CA ALA A 167 -32.50 -19.72 -18.78
C ALA A 167 -33.68 -19.57 -17.80
N ALA A 168 -33.97 -18.36 -17.33
CA ALA A 168 -35.09 -18.10 -16.43
C ALA A 168 -36.47 -18.27 -17.11
N GLU A 169 -36.56 -18.08 -18.43
CA GLU A 169 -37.78 -18.36 -19.22
C GLU A 169 -37.97 -19.86 -19.41
N ALA A 170 -36.91 -20.61 -19.78
CA ALA A 170 -36.96 -22.07 -19.89
C ALA A 170 -37.35 -22.73 -18.55
N GLU A 171 -36.78 -22.30 -17.42
CA GLU A 171 -37.16 -22.83 -16.10
C GLU A 171 -38.62 -22.55 -15.71
N LYS A 172 -39.24 -21.50 -16.26
CA LYS A 172 -40.66 -21.19 -16.03
C LYS A 172 -41.57 -22.04 -16.91
N GLU A 173 -41.13 -22.37 -18.12
CA GLU A 173 -41.83 -23.27 -19.02
C GLU A 173 -41.75 -24.72 -18.53
N ASP A 174 -40.61 -25.17 -18.02
CA ASP A 174 -40.43 -26.52 -17.45
C ASP A 174 -41.19 -26.74 -16.13
N LYS A 175 -41.54 -25.66 -15.42
CA LYS A 175 -42.33 -25.70 -14.17
C LYS A 175 -43.83 -25.58 -14.39
N LYS A 176 -44.28 -25.36 -15.63
CA LYS A 176 -45.69 -25.21 -15.98
C LYS A 176 -46.23 -26.51 -16.56
#